data_AF-A0A8J8FXZ6-F1
#
_entry.id   AF-A0A8J8FXZ6-F1
#
_cell.length_a   1.000
_cell.length_b   1.000
_cell.length_c   1.000
_cell.angle_alpha   90.00
_cell.angle_beta   90.00
_cell.angle_gamma   90.00
#
_symmetry.space_group_name_H-M   'P 1'
#
loop_
_entity.id
_entity.type
_entity.pdbx_description
1 polymer ?
#
loop_
_entity_poly.entity_id
_entity_poly.type
_entity_poly.pdbx_seq_one_letter_code
_entity_poly.pdbx_strand_id
1 'polypeptide(L)'
;MRPETLLKTGLALTLLGILLTFVAVLWTAVKYASGKGKAEWGGVLLIGPIPIAFGSSPKMAIVAMALALALMVLALLLTWYSWRPG
;
A
#
# COMPACT_ATOMS: atom_id res chain seq x y z
N MET A 1 -6.20 29.74 21.96
CA MET A 1 -6.45 29.52 20.51
C MET A 1 -7.90 29.13 20.34
N ARG A 2 -8.60 29.68 19.34
CA ARG A 2 -10.03 29.36 19.14
C ARG A 2 -10.17 28.00 18.44
N PRO A 3 -11.15 27.16 18.79
CA PRO A 3 -11.31 25.84 18.18
C PRO A 3 -11.43 25.90 16.65
N GLU A 4 -12.09 26.94 16.13
CA GLU A 4 -12.18 27.23 14.69
C GLU A 4 -10.82 27.43 14.01
N THR A 5 -9.84 28.05 14.69
CA THR A 5 -8.50 28.28 14.14
C THR A 5 -7.69 26.98 14.08
N LEU A 6 -7.86 26.11 15.07
CA LEU A 6 -7.23 24.79 15.08
C LEU A 6 -7.78 23.89 13.97
N LEU A 7 -9.11 23.90 13.78
CA LEU A 7 -9.76 23.11 12.73
C LEU A 7 -9.33 23.57 11.33
N LYS A 8 -9.31 24.87 11.07
CA LYS A 8 -8.90 25.44 9.78
C LYS A 8 -7.42 25.15 9.49
N THR A 9 -6.53 25.34 10.45
CA THR A 9 -5.11 25.08 10.28
C THR A 9 -4.84 23.58 10.10
N GLY A 10 -5.50 22.72 10.87
CA GLY A 10 -5.39 21.27 10.73
C GLY A 10 -5.82 20.80 9.35
N LEU A 11 -7.01 21.23 8.90
CA LEU A 11 -7.52 20.91 7.56
C LEU A 11 -6.58 21.42 6.47
N ALA A 12 -6.08 22.65 6.58
CA ALA A 12 -5.12 23.21 5.63
C ALA A 12 -3.83 22.38 5.57
N LEU A 13 -3.30 21.94 6.71
CA LEU A 13 -2.12 21.09 6.77
C LEU A 13 -2.35 19.71 6.15
N THR A 14 -3.50 19.09 6.41
CA THR A 14 -3.88 17.79 5.81
C THR A 14 -3.98 17.91 4.29
N LEU A 15 -4.67 18.94 3.79
CA LEU A 15 -4.81 19.18 2.35
C LEU A 15 -3.46 19.47 1.70
N LEU A 16 -2.60 20.26 2.34
CA LEU A 16 -1.24 20.52 1.87
C LEU A 16 -0.42 19.22 1.82
N GLY A 17 -0.52 18.38 2.85
CA GLY A 17 0.14 17.08 2.88
C GLY A 17 -0.29 16.18 1.72
N ILE A 18 -1.60 16.05 1.50
CA ILE A 18 -2.16 15.28 0.38
C ILE A 18 -1.64 15.83 -0.96
N LEU A 19 -1.67 17.15 -1.15
CA LEU A 19 -1.19 17.79 -2.37
C LEU A 19 0.30 17.50 -2.61
N LEU A 20 1.14 17.59 -1.57
CA LEU A 20 2.57 17.27 -1.66
C LEU A 20 2.80 15.79 -1.99
N THR A 21 2.06 14.87 -1.37
CA THR A 21 2.13 13.44 -1.71
C THR A 21 1.75 13.20 -3.17
N PHE A 22 0.71 13.88 -3.66
CA PHE A 22 0.28 13.75 -5.05
C PHE A 22 1.35 14.24 -6.03
N VAL A 23 1.95 15.41 -5.78
CA VAL A 23 3.06 15.93 -6.59
C VAL A 23 4.26 14.99 -6.59
N ALA A 24 4.61 14.42 -5.43
CA ALA A 24 5.72 13.47 -5.33
C ALA A 24 5.47 12.17 -6.14
N VAL A 25 4.24 11.63 -6.07
CA VAL A 25 3.84 10.44 -6.83
C VAL A 25 3.85 10.72 -8.34
N LEU A 26 3.33 11.87 -8.77
CA LEU A 26 3.36 12.26 -10.18
C LEU A 26 4.79 12.46 -10.70
N TRP A 27 5.65 13.13 -9.92
CA TRP A 27 7.04 13.35 -10.30
C TRP A 27 7.79 12.02 -10.46
N THR A 28 7.62 11.11 -9.48
CA THR A 28 8.21 9.78 -9.57
C THR A 28 7.69 9.02 -10.78
N ALA A 29 6.37 9.00 -11.01
CA ALA A 29 5.77 8.35 -12.18
C ALA A 29 6.34 8.86 -13.51
N VAL A 30 6.46 10.18 -13.69
CA VAL A 30 7.05 10.79 -14.91
C VAL A 30 8.52 10.41 -15.08
N LYS A 31 9.29 10.41 -13.99
CA LYS A 31 10.71 10.01 -14.00
C LYS A 31 10.87 8.54 -14.39
N TYR A 32 10.03 7.66 -13.87
CA TYR A 32 10.05 6.24 -14.21
C TYR A 32 9.56 5.97 -15.65
N ALA A 33 8.57 6.71 -16.13
CA ALA A 33 8.08 6.62 -17.51
C ALA A 33 9.13 7.06 -18.56
N SER A 34 10.02 7.97 -18.19
CA SER A 34 11.07 8.51 -19.06
C SER A 34 12.37 7.67 -19.05
N GLY A 35 12.50 6.74 -18.09
CA GLY A 35 13.63 5.82 -18.01
C GLY A 35 13.38 4.55 -18.83
N LYS A 36 14.39 4.06 -19.56
CA LYS A 36 14.36 2.75 -20.27
C LYS A 36 14.20 1.51 -19.34
N GLY A 37 13.94 1.71 -18.05
CA GLY A 37 13.73 0.65 -17.10
C GLY A 37 12.36 0.01 -17.32
N LYS A 38 12.32 -1.27 -17.68
CA LYS A 38 11.08 -2.05 -17.65
C LYS A 38 10.54 -1.99 -16.23
N ALA A 39 9.40 -1.34 -16.02
CA ALA A 39 8.75 -1.29 -14.72
C ALA A 39 8.45 -2.73 -14.29
N GLU A 40 9.11 -3.19 -13.23
CA GLU A 40 8.85 -4.49 -12.63
C GLU A 40 7.62 -4.39 -11.73
N TRP A 41 6.61 -5.23 -11.97
CA TRP A 41 5.37 -5.26 -11.21
C TRP A 41 5.00 -6.70 -10.82
N GLY A 42 4.29 -6.85 -9.72
CA GLY A 42 3.82 -8.14 -9.21
C GLY A 42 2.55 -7.97 -8.40
N GLY A 43 1.69 -8.97 -8.41
CA GLY A 43 0.41 -8.99 -7.69
C GLY A 43 0.02 -10.41 -7.28
N VAL A 44 -0.98 -10.51 -6.42
CA VAL A 44 -1.55 -11.78 -5.97
C VAL A 44 -3.06 -11.70 -6.04
N LEU A 45 -3.68 -12.74 -6.59
CA LEU A 45 -5.12 -12.96 -6.55
C LEU A 45 -5.41 -14.01 -5.47
N LEU A 46 -6.21 -13.65 -4.47
CA LEU A 46 -6.62 -14.57 -3.41
C LEU A 46 -7.95 -15.22 -3.80
N ILE A 47 -7.92 -16.48 -4.25
CA ILE A 47 -9.14 -17.26 -4.50
C ILE A 47 -9.39 -18.12 -3.25
N GLY A 48 -10.14 -17.55 -2.31
CA GLY A 48 -10.25 -18.13 -0.97
C GLY A 48 -8.87 -18.18 -0.28
N PRO A 49 -8.54 -19.25 0.47
CA PRO A 49 -7.25 -19.38 1.14
C PRO A 49 -6.09 -19.71 0.20
N ILE A 50 -6.32 -19.82 -1.12
CA ILE A 50 -5.29 -20.20 -2.10
C ILE A 50 -4.82 -18.94 -2.86
N PRO A 51 -3.59 -18.43 -2.57
CA PRO A 51 -3.01 -17.30 -3.29
C PRO A 51 -2.44 -17.70 -4.66
N ILE A 52 -2.71 -16.89 -5.68
CA ILE A 52 -2.13 -17.02 -7.03
C ILE A 52 -1.30 -15.78 -7.34
N ALA A 53 0.02 -15.91 -7.40
CA ALA A 53 0.91 -14.79 -7.70
C ALA A 53 1.19 -14.65 -9.19
N PHE A 54 1.27 -13.40 -9.63
CA PHE A 54 1.59 -13.01 -11.01
C PHE A 54 2.54 -11.81 -11.00
N GLY A 55 3.32 -11.64 -12.06
CA GLY A 55 4.22 -10.48 -12.17
C GLY A 55 5.00 -10.45 -13.48
N SER A 56 5.59 -9.28 -13.77
CA SER A 56 6.41 -9.03 -14.95
C SER A 56 7.72 -9.82 -14.98
N SER A 57 8.14 -10.34 -13.83
CA SER A 57 9.31 -11.22 -13.70
C SER A 57 9.08 -12.26 -12.59
N PRO A 58 9.75 -13.42 -12.63
CA PRO A 58 9.64 -14.43 -11.58
C PRO A 58 9.98 -13.86 -10.19
N LYS A 59 10.95 -12.94 -10.13
CA LYS A 59 11.31 -12.23 -8.90
C LYS A 59 10.13 -11.46 -8.32
N MET A 60 9.40 -10.71 -9.15
CA MET A 60 8.22 -9.96 -8.69
C MET A 60 7.07 -10.86 -8.27
N ALA A 61 6.85 -11.99 -8.95
CA ALA A 61 5.85 -12.97 -8.53
C ALA A 61 6.19 -13.56 -7.15
N ILE A 62 7.47 -13.85 -6.88
CA ILE A 62 7.94 -14.33 -5.56
C ILE A 62 7.72 -13.25 -4.48
N VAL A 63 8.08 -12.00 -4.76
CA VAL A 63 7.88 -10.88 -3.82
C VAL A 63 6.39 -10.71 -3.51
N ALA A 64 5.54 -10.75 -4.54
CA ALA A 64 4.09 -10.64 -4.38
C ALA A 64 3.53 -11.79 -3.53
N MET A 65 3.96 -13.03 -3.79
CA MET A 65 3.56 -14.21 -3.01
C MET A 65 3.99 -14.11 -1.54
N ALA A 66 5.24 -13.70 -1.28
CA ALA A 66 5.77 -13.54 0.06
C ALA A 66 4.97 -12.49 0.86
N LEU A 67 4.64 -11.36 0.22
CA LEU A 67 3.82 -10.33 0.83
C LEU A 67 2.40 -10.84 1.15
N ALA A 68 1.77 -11.56 0.22
CA ALA A 68 0.44 -12.12 0.44
C ALA A 68 0.41 -13.12 1.60
N LEU A 69 1.40 -14.01 1.68
CA LEU A 69 1.52 -14.95 2.81
C LEU A 69 1.75 -14.23 4.14
N ALA A 70 2.62 -13.22 4.17
CA ALA A 70 2.85 -12.42 5.37
C ALA A 70 1.55 -11.74 5.86
N LEU A 71 0.78 -11.16 4.93
CA LEU A 71 -0.51 -10.54 5.24
C LEU A 71 -1.57 -11.57 5.66
N MET A 72 -1.62 -12.75 5.03
CA MET A 72 -2.52 -13.83 5.46
C MET A 72 -2.21 -14.29 6.88
N VAL A 73 -0.94 -14.51 7.22
CA VAL A 73 -0.54 -14.88 8.58
C VAL A 73 -0.90 -13.78 9.56
N LEU A 74 -0.60 -12.52 9.24
CA LEU A 74 -0.97 -11.39 10.08
C LEU A 74 -2.49 -11.30 10.30
N ALA A 75 -3.28 -11.45 9.24
CA ALA A 75 -4.74 -11.46 9.31
C ALA A 75 -5.24 -12.59 10.21
N LEU A 76 -4.71 -13.82 10.03
CA LEU A 76 -5.06 -14.98 10.85
C LEU A 76 -4.74 -14.75 12.33
N LEU A 77 -3.55 -14.20 12.64
CA LEU A 77 -3.14 -13.86 14.00
C LEU A 77 -4.05 -12.80 14.62
N LEU A 78 -4.44 -11.77 13.85
CA LEU A 78 -5.36 -10.74 14.32
C LEU A 78 -6.75 -11.29 14.58
N THR A 79 -7.30 -12.12 13.67
CA THR A 79 -8.59 -12.80 13.90
C THR A 79 -8.54 -13.78 15.07
N TRP A 80 -7.43 -14.47 15.25
CA TRP A 80 -7.26 -15.37 16.38
C TRP A 80 -7.19 -14.60 17.71
N TYR A 81 -6.45 -13.49 17.72
CA TYR A 81 -6.36 -12.61 18.89
C TYR A 81 -7.72 -11.98 19.22
N SER A 82 -8.46 -11.52 18.22
CA SER A 82 -9.78 -10.90 18.44
C SER A 82 -10.86 -11.91 18.85
N TRP A 83 -10.75 -13.18 18.41
CA TRP A 83 -11.69 -14.23 18.77
C TRP A 83 -11.38 -14.93 20.09
N ARG A 84 -10.26 -14.64 20.78
CA ARG A 84 -10.00 -15.20 22.12
C ARG A 84 -11.14 -14.80 23.05
N PRO A 85 -11.98 -15.76 23.52
CA PRO A 85 -12.92 -15.46 24.60
C PRO A 85 -12.10 -15.16 25.85
N GLY A 86 -12.33 -13.99 26.44
CA GLY A 86 -11.73 -13.58 27.70
C GLY A 86 -12.22 -14.41 28.87
#